data_AF-A0A357NCJ9-F1
#
_entry.id   AF-A0A357NCJ9-F1
#
_cell.length_a   1.000
_cell.length_b   1.000
_cell.length_c   1.000
_cell.angle_alpha   90.00
_cell.angle_beta   90.00
_cell.angle_gamma   90.00
#
_symmetry.space_group_name_H-M   'P 1'
#
loop_
_entity.id
_entity.type
_entity.pdbx_description
1 polymer ?
#
loop_
_entity_poly.entity_id
_entity_poly.type
_entity_poly.pdbx_seq_one_letter_code
_entity_poly.pdbx_strand_id
1 'polypeptide(L)'
;RTSPKGTRTLDLRPFIRELDLLEAAADRVQLALQVHITDKGSVKPQEVLQVLRAQYAVPLREDAAVVHRNLLGVLRHNKLLSPLDVFK
;
A
#
# COMPACT_ATOMS: atom_id res chain seq x y z
N ARG A 1 19.57 13.79 -10.06
CA ARG A 1 18.83 14.85 -9.33
C ARG A 1 18.48 14.28 -7.96
N THR A 2 19.17 14.70 -6.91
CA THR A 2 18.95 14.19 -5.55
C THR A 2 18.42 15.36 -4.74
N SER A 3 17.15 15.30 -4.32
CA SER A 3 16.57 16.31 -3.45
C SER A 3 17.13 16.15 -2.03
N PRO A 4 17.47 17.24 -1.33
CA PRO A 4 17.93 17.17 0.06
C PRO A 4 16.70 17.03 0.95
N LYS A 5 16.20 15.81 1.13
CA LYS A 5 15.21 15.49 2.15
C LYS A 5 15.73 14.29 2.90
N GLY A 6 16.14 14.55 4.15
CA GLY A 6 16.60 13.52 5.07
C GLY A 6 15.68 12.32 5.02
N THR A 7 16.28 11.14 5.07
CA THR A 7 15.62 9.83 5.05
C THR A 7 14.41 9.87 5.97
N ARG A 8 13.23 10.11 5.39
CA ARG A 8 11.99 10.20 6.16
C ARG A 8 11.60 8.77 6.45
N THR A 9 11.72 8.35 7.72
CA THR A 9 11.16 7.08 8.14
C THR A 9 9.65 7.15 7.92
N LEU A 10 9.16 6.44 6.91
CA LEU A 10 7.76 6.36 6.61
C LEU A 10 7.12 5.31 7.52
N ASP A 11 6.24 5.76 8.41
CA ASP A 11 5.41 4.87 9.20
C ASP A 11 4.17 4.49 8.38
N LEU A 12 4.11 3.23 7.95
CA LEU A 12 3.00 2.70 7.15
C LEU A 12 1.76 2.35 8.00
N ARG A 13 1.95 2.07 9.29
CA ARG A 13 0.87 1.54 10.15
C ARG A 13 -0.41 2.37 10.12
N PRO A 14 -0.35 3.72 10.08
CA PRO A 14 -1.55 4.56 10.00
C PRO A 14 -2.18 4.63 8.62
N PHE A 15 -1.72 3.86 7.62
CA PHE A 15 -2.25 3.90 6.25
C PHE A 15 -2.65 2.52 5.72
N ILE A 16 -2.07 1.46 6.28
CA ILE A 16 -2.31 0.08 5.85
C ILE A 16 -3.39 -0.52 6.72
N ARG A 17 -4.52 -0.87 6.10
CA ARG A 17 -5.58 -1.63 6.76
C ARG A 17 -5.26 -3.11 6.74
N GLU A 18 -4.97 -3.65 5.56
CA GLU A 18 -4.70 -5.06 5.31
C GLU A 18 -3.53 -5.17 4.30
N LEU A 19 -2.64 -6.13 4.55
CA LEU A 19 -1.51 -6.48 3.69
C LEU A 19 -1.34 -7.99 3.75
N ASP A 20 -1.69 -8.67 2.66
CA ASP A 20 -1.64 -10.13 2.57
C ASP A 20 -0.68 -10.57 1.47
N LEU A 21 0.04 -11.66 1.73
CA LEU A 21 0.78 -12.38 0.71
C LEU A 21 -0.19 -13.36 0.01
N LEU A 22 -0.52 -13.07 -1.25
CA LEU A 22 -1.40 -13.93 -2.04
C LEU A 22 -0.64 -15.11 -2.66
N GLU A 23 0.56 -14.83 -3.18
CA GLU A 23 1.41 -15.83 -3.84
C GLU A 23 2.89 -15.45 -3.65
N ALA A 24 3.74 -16.44 -3.44
CA ALA A 24 5.18 -16.32 -3.52
C ALA A 24 5.74 -17.43 -4.42
N ALA A 25 6.42 -17.05 -5.48
CA ALA A 25 7.16 -17.92 -6.37
C ALA A 25 8.64 -17.50 -6.41
N ALA A 26 9.46 -18.25 -7.13
CA ALA A 26 10.90 -18.00 -7.18
C ALA A 26 11.28 -16.61 -7.74
N ASP A 27 10.47 -16.06 -8.64
CA ASP A 27 10.74 -14.83 -9.40
C ASP A 27 9.73 -13.70 -9.16
N ARG A 28 8.62 -13.99 -8.46
CA ARG A 28 7.55 -13.02 -8.22
C ARG A 28 6.88 -13.23 -6.88
N VAL A 29 6.36 -12.13 -6.33
CA VAL A 29 5.43 -12.15 -5.21
C VAL A 29 4.19 -11.35 -5.59
N GLN A 30 3.04 -11.80 -5.12
CA GLN A 30 1.78 -11.09 -5.27
C GLN A 30 1.27 -10.71 -3.89
N LEU A 31 1.05 -9.41 -3.70
CA LEU A 31 0.55 -8.84 -2.45
C LEU A 31 -0.84 -8.25 -2.69
N ALA A 32 -1.78 -8.55 -1.78
CA ALA A 32 -3.01 -7.77 -1.66
C ALA A 32 -2.77 -6.65 -0.65
N LEU A 33 -3.15 -5.44 -1.03
CA LEU A 33 -2.95 -4.27 -0.19
C LEU A 33 -4.24 -3.45 -0.13
N GLN A 34 -4.68 -3.15 1.09
CA GLN A 34 -5.73 -2.16 1.35
C GLN A 34 -5.12 -0.94 2.03
N VAL A 35 -5.06 0.16 1.28
CA VAL A 35 -4.64 1.46 1.79
C VAL A 35 -5.87 2.28 2.15
N HIS A 36 -5.93 2.81 3.36
CA HIS A 36 -6.93 3.83 3.71
C HIS A 36 -6.37 5.24 3.53
N ILE A 37 -7.25 6.17 3.18
CA ILE A 37 -6.94 7.60 3.12
C ILE A 37 -7.29 8.20 4.49
N THR A 38 -6.34 8.88 5.10
CA THR A 38 -6.48 9.54 6.41
C THR A 38 -6.47 11.06 6.28
N ASP A 39 -6.71 11.75 7.39
CA ASP A 39 -6.54 13.20 7.53
C ASP A 39 -5.08 13.66 7.28
N LYS A 40 -4.11 12.78 7.53
CA LYS A 40 -2.68 12.98 7.27
C LYS A 40 -2.27 12.64 5.84
N GLY A 41 -3.21 12.15 5.02
CA GLY A 41 -3.01 11.75 3.63
C GLY A 41 -3.07 10.24 3.41
N SER A 42 -2.37 9.78 2.38
CA SER A 42 -2.34 8.38 1.94
C SER A 42 -0.92 7.98 1.59
N VAL A 43 -0.67 6.67 1.56
CA VAL A 43 0.58 6.10 1.07
C VAL A 43 0.41 5.55 -0.35
N LYS A 44 1.45 5.64 -1.17
CA LYS A 44 1.50 5.01 -2.49
C LYS A 44 1.98 3.55 -2.35
N PRO A 45 1.51 2.63 -3.21
CA PRO A 45 2.02 1.25 -3.20
C PRO A 45 3.55 1.16 -3.31
N GLN A 46 4.18 2.03 -4.09
CA GLN A 46 5.65 2.08 -4.20
C GLN A 46 6.34 2.43 -2.87
N GLU A 47 5.76 3.33 -2.09
CA GLU A 47 6.29 3.70 -0.77
C GLU A 47 6.14 2.54 0.23
N VAL A 48 5.12 1.70 0.07
CA VAL A 48 4.97 0.45 0.84
C VAL A 48 6.11 -0.51 0.52
N LEU A 49 6.40 -0.72 -0.78
CA LEU A 49 7.50 -1.59 -1.21
C LEU A 49 8.87 -1.09 -0.72
N GLN A 50 9.09 0.22 -0.73
CA GLN A 50 10.30 0.85 -0.18
C GLN A 50 10.50 0.49 1.29
N VAL A 51 9.45 0.60 2.09
CA VAL A 51 9.51 0.26 3.52
C VAL A 51 9.73 -1.24 3.71
N LEU A 52 9.04 -2.09 2.95
CA LEU A 52 9.23 -3.55 3.02
C LEU A 52 10.69 -3.94 2.73
N ARG A 53 11.26 -3.36 1.67
CA ARG A 53 12.67 -3.58 1.32
C ARG A 53 13.62 -3.03 2.38
N ALA A 54 13.41 -1.79 2.83
CA ALA A 54 14.33 -1.09 3.73
C ALA A 54 14.29 -1.63 5.16
N GLN A 55 13.13 -2.01 5.69
CA GLN A 55 12.97 -2.45 7.08
C GLN A 55 13.03 -3.97 7.25
N TYR A 56 12.62 -4.74 6.24
CA TYR A 56 12.50 -6.20 6.34
C TYR A 56 13.40 -6.96 5.36
N ALA A 57 14.31 -6.25 4.66
CA ALA A 57 15.28 -6.83 3.73
C ALA A 57 14.65 -7.72 2.64
N VAL A 58 13.38 -7.49 2.28
CA VAL A 58 12.70 -8.27 1.26
C VAL A 58 13.35 -7.96 -0.11
N PRO A 59 13.76 -8.97 -0.90
CA PRO A 59 14.47 -8.77 -2.17
C PRO A 59 13.53 -8.33 -3.31
N LEU A 60 12.84 -7.21 -3.11
CA LEU A 60 11.86 -6.67 -4.05
C LEU A 60 12.51 -5.61 -4.94
N ARG A 61 12.14 -5.66 -6.23
CA ARG A 61 12.45 -4.64 -7.21
C ARG A 61 11.28 -3.67 -7.33
N GLU A 62 11.40 -2.50 -6.68
CA GLU A 62 10.37 -1.45 -6.71
C GLU A 62 10.05 -0.97 -8.14
N ASP A 63 11.06 -0.94 -9.01
CA ASP A 63 10.98 -0.52 -10.41
C ASP A 63 10.24 -1.53 -11.30
N ALA A 64 10.16 -2.79 -10.87
CA ALA A 64 9.47 -3.86 -11.58
C ALA A 64 8.05 -4.12 -11.05
N ALA A 65 7.60 -3.35 -10.06
CA ALA A 65 6.31 -3.57 -9.42
C ALA A 65 5.14 -3.18 -10.34
N VAL A 66 4.24 -4.14 -10.58
CA VAL A 66 2.98 -3.91 -11.29
C VAL A 66 1.87 -3.68 -10.28
N VAL A 67 1.15 -2.56 -10.40
CA VAL A 67 0.08 -2.17 -9.47
C VAL A 67 -1.28 -2.31 -10.15
N HIS A 68 -2.09 -3.26 -9.65
CA HIS A 68 -3.48 -3.45 -10.08
C HIS A 68 -4.45 -2.85 -9.04
N ARG A 69 -5.17 -1.79 -9.41
CA ARG A 69 -6.17 -1.15 -8.53
C ARG A 69 -7.54 -1.76 -8.80
N ASN A 70 -7.97 -2.67 -7.93
CA ASN A 70 -9.18 -3.46 -8.14
C ASN A 70 -10.41 -2.93 -7.40
N LEU A 71 -10.23 -1.99 -6.46
CA LEU A 71 -11.32 -1.49 -5.63
C LEU A 71 -11.09 -0.04 -5.18
N LEU A 72 -12.18 0.73 -5.19
CA LEU A 72 -12.32 1.98 -4.45
C LEU A 72 -13.53 1.80 -3.54
N GLY A 73 -13.39 2.05 -2.24
CA GLY A 73 -14.45 1.80 -1.28
C GLY A 73 -14.48 2.82 -0.14
N VAL A 74 -15.63 2.91 0.52
CA VAL A 74 -15.84 3.69 1.74
C VAL A 74 -16.09 2.73 2.89
N LEU A 75 -15.28 2.84 3.93
CA LEU A 75 -15.48 2.06 5.14
C LEU A 75 -16.55 2.71 6.02
N ARG A 76 -17.68 2.03 6.25
CA ARG A 76 -18.71 2.44 7.22
C ARG A 76 -19.16 1.24 8.05
N HIS A 77 -19.29 1.42 9.37
CA HIS A 77 -19.71 0.35 10.29
C HIS A 77 -18.93 -0.96 10.09
N ASN A 78 -17.62 -0.84 9.88
CA ASN A 78 -16.70 -1.93 9.57
C ASN A 78 -17.00 -2.74 8.28
N LYS A 79 -17.83 -2.20 7.38
CA LYS A 79 -18.10 -2.75 6.05
C LYS A 79 -17.48 -1.87 4.98
N LEU A 80 -16.79 -2.48 4.03
CA LEU A 80 -16.27 -1.80 2.85
C LEU A 80 -17.37 -1.74 1.80
N LEU A 81 -17.86 -0.53 1.53
CA LEU A 81 -18.97 -0.28 0.61
C LEU A 81 -18.45 0.35 -0.68
N SER A 82 -19.15 0.11 -1.79
CA SER A 82 -18.97 0.92 -2.99
C SER A 82 -19.30 2.39 -2.67
N PRO A 83 -18.51 3.37 -3.15
CA PRO A 83 -18.85 4.78 -2.98
C PRO A 83 -20.27 5.10 -3.47
N LEU A 84 -20.72 4.44 -4.53
CA LEU A 84 -22.05 4.62 -5.11
C LEU A 84 -23.19 4.17 -4.19
N ASP A 85 -22.94 3.28 -3.24
CA ASP A 85 -23.95 2.80 -2.29
C ASP A 85 -24.03 3.67 -1.03
N VAL A 86 -23.08 4.59 -0.84
CA VAL A 86 -23.05 5.50 0.32
C VAL A 86 -23.82 6.79 0.08
N PHE A 87 -23.93 7.21 -1.18
CA PHE A 87 -24.59 8.46 -1.58
C PHE A 87 -26.03 8.27 -2.10
N LYS A 88 -26.55 7.04 -2.03
CA LYS A 88 -27.98 6.76 -2.22
C LYS A 88 -28.74 7.10 -0.94
#